data_AF-A0A2S8FYL8-F1
#
_entry.id   AF-A0A2S8FYL8-F1
#
_cell.length_a   1.000
_cell.length_b   1.000
_cell.length_c   1.000
_cell.angle_alpha   90.00
_cell.angle_beta   90.00
_cell.angle_gamma   90.00
#
_symmetry.space_group_name_H-M   'P 1'
#
loop_
_entity.id
_entity.type
_entity.pdbx_description
1 polymer ?
#
loop_
_entity_poly.entity_id
_entity_poly.type
_entity_poly.pdbx_seq_one_letter_code
_entity_poly.pdbx_strand_id
1 'polypeptide(L)'
;MPRRYFSYEKPSALLIGFTFLTMGQGIVMAIMGLAIGSRVDSVEPGFALASFGMVLIVTQYASTFRRNVYCMWLATGQLTLCSIPCGLALIVGGCVAAIPLFISGTTALLNLYWGISVVEQHSIIPDDQSPEQISLIEIFLAILIVALILGPATVFYR
;
A
#
# COMPACT_ATOMS: atom_id res chain seq x y z
N MET A 1 -16.36 -3.87 -38.32
CA MET A 1 -16.85 -3.98 -36.93
C MET A 1 -16.53 -2.69 -36.20
N PRO A 2 -17.49 -1.99 -35.58
CA PRO A 2 -17.18 -0.77 -34.84
C PRO A 2 -16.37 -1.16 -33.59
N ARG A 3 -15.20 -0.55 -33.41
CA ARG A 3 -14.45 -0.61 -32.15
C ARG A 3 -15.35 -0.05 -31.05
N ARG A 4 -15.99 -0.93 -30.26
CA ARG A 4 -16.61 -0.51 -29.00
C ARG A 4 -15.46 -0.02 -28.13
N TYR A 5 -15.39 1.29 -27.93
CA TYR A 5 -14.53 1.88 -26.90
C TYR A 5 -15.03 1.36 -25.56
N PHE A 6 -14.40 0.31 -25.04
CA PHE A 6 -14.60 -0.09 -23.67
C PHE A 6 -13.93 0.98 -22.79
N SER A 7 -14.76 1.80 -22.14
CA SER A 7 -14.26 2.72 -21.13
C SER A 7 -13.99 1.92 -19.87
N TYR A 8 -12.73 1.72 -19.54
CA TYR A 8 -12.34 1.16 -18.25
C TYR A 8 -12.94 1.97 -17.10
N GLU A 9 -13.45 1.27 -16.09
CA GLU A 9 -13.94 1.92 -14.87
C GLU A 9 -12.78 2.63 -14.17
N LYS A 10 -13.03 3.86 -13.70
CA LYS A 10 -12.03 4.64 -12.97
C LYS A 10 -12.14 4.32 -11.48
N PRO A 11 -11.02 4.34 -10.72
CA PRO A 11 -11.08 4.17 -9.28
C PRO A 11 -11.97 5.26 -8.67
N SER A 12 -12.81 4.87 -7.70
CA SER A 12 -13.70 5.81 -7.03
C SER A 12 -12.92 6.86 -6.24
N ALA A 13 -13.47 8.06 -6.09
CA ALA A 13 -12.84 9.12 -5.29
C ALA A 13 -12.57 8.68 -3.84
N LEU A 14 -13.44 7.81 -3.30
CA LEU A 14 -13.30 7.22 -1.99
C LEU A 14 -12.09 6.27 -1.92
N LEU A 15 -11.93 5.37 -2.90
CA LEU A 15 -10.75 4.50 -3.00
C LEU A 15 -9.45 5.31 -3.12
N ILE A 16 -9.45 6.38 -3.91
CA ILE A 16 -8.29 7.29 -4.06
C ILE A 16 -7.95 7.93 -2.70
N GLY A 17 -8.94 8.45 -1.97
CA GLY A 17 -8.72 9.04 -0.64
C GLY A 17 -8.11 8.05 0.34
N PHE A 18 -8.65 6.83 0.42
CA PHE A 18 -8.14 5.78 1.30
C PHE A 18 -6.77 5.23 0.86
N THR A 19 -6.46 5.28 -0.43
CA THR A 19 -5.12 4.96 -0.96
C THR A 19 -4.09 5.93 -0.40
N PHE A 20 -4.34 7.24 -0.42
CA PHE A 20 -3.43 8.21 0.19
C PHE A 20 -3.28 8.03 1.70
N LEU A 21 -4.37 7.73 2.41
CA LEU A 21 -4.31 7.45 3.86
C LEU A 21 -3.46 6.21 4.15
N THR A 22 -3.61 5.15 3.35
CA THR A 22 -2.84 3.91 3.49
C THR A 22 -1.36 4.11 3.13
N MET A 23 -1.06 4.91 2.10
CA MET A 23 0.32 5.31 1.82
C MET A 23 0.91 6.12 2.98
N GLY A 24 0.13 7.03 3.59
CA GLY A 24 0.51 7.75 4.81
C GLY A 24 0.82 6.80 5.98
N GLN A 25 -0.03 5.78 6.20
CA GLN A 25 0.22 4.73 7.19
C GLN A 25 1.52 3.97 6.89
N GLY A 26 1.79 3.64 5.62
CA GLY A 26 3.04 3.03 5.17
C GLY A 26 4.27 3.89 5.48
N ILE A 27 4.19 5.21 5.27
CA ILE A 27 5.26 6.16 5.60
C ILE A 27 5.53 6.18 7.10
N VAL A 28 4.48 6.23 7.93
CA VAL A 28 4.63 6.20 9.39
C VAL A 28 5.28 4.89 9.85
N MET A 29 4.86 3.75 9.30
CA MET A 29 5.50 2.45 9.58
C MET A 29 6.96 2.43 9.16
N ALA A 30 7.30 3.01 8.00
CA ALA A 30 8.67 3.12 7.52
C ALA A 30 9.55 3.91 8.49
N ILE A 31 9.07 5.09 8.93
CA ILE A 31 9.79 5.94 9.88
C ILE A 31 9.93 5.24 11.24
N MET A 32 8.86 4.64 11.77
CA MET A 32 8.92 3.90 13.03
C MET A 32 9.87 2.70 12.95
N GLY A 33 9.85 1.95 11.85
CA GLY A 33 10.75 0.83 11.61
C GLY A 33 12.21 1.27 11.61
N LEU A 34 12.54 2.35 10.90
CA LEU A 34 13.89 2.92 10.90
C LEU A 34 14.30 3.45 12.28
N ALA A 35 13.38 4.04 13.04
CA ALA A 35 13.65 4.53 14.39
C ALA A 35 13.87 3.41 15.42
N ILE A 36 13.23 2.24 15.22
CA ILE A 36 13.46 1.04 16.04
C ILE A 36 14.75 0.34 15.60
N GLY A 37 14.98 0.27 14.29
CA GLY A 37 16.13 -0.40 13.70
C GLY A 37 17.46 0.30 13.95
N SER A 38 17.44 1.55 14.41
CA SER A 38 18.64 2.29 14.81
C SER A 38 19.22 1.83 16.16
N ARG A 39 18.48 1.04 16.94
CA ARG A 39 18.95 0.48 18.22
C ARG A 39 19.60 -0.88 17.98
N VAL A 40 20.75 -1.11 18.62
CA VAL A 40 21.60 -2.30 18.44
C VAL A 40 20.84 -3.61 18.67
N ASP A 41 19.90 -3.63 19.63
CA ASP A 41 19.14 -4.83 19.98
C ASP A 41 17.91 -5.10 19.10
N SER A 42 17.56 -4.18 18.19
CA SER A 42 16.31 -4.24 17.40
C SER A 42 16.48 -3.90 15.92
N VAL A 43 17.69 -4.09 15.38
CA VAL A 43 18.02 -3.83 13.97
C VAL A 43 17.12 -4.63 13.03
N GLU A 44 17.05 -5.95 13.21
CA GLU A 44 16.25 -6.85 12.36
C GLU A 44 14.74 -6.54 12.38
N PRO A 45 14.05 -6.45 13.54
CA PRO A 45 12.62 -6.15 13.56
C PRO A 45 12.31 -4.73 13.06
N GLY A 46 13.21 -3.77 13.29
CA GLY A 46 13.06 -2.40 12.79
C GLY A 46 13.14 -2.33 11.26
N PHE A 47 14.12 -3.01 10.66
CA PHE A 47 14.26 -3.06 9.21
C PHE A 47 13.10 -3.82 8.55
N ALA A 48 12.63 -4.90 9.18
CA ALA A 48 11.44 -5.62 8.72
C ALA A 48 10.20 -4.71 8.70
N LEU A 49 9.93 -3.96 9.78
CA LEU A 49 8.82 -3.00 9.82
C LEU A 49 8.99 -1.88 8.78
N ALA A 50 10.22 -1.41 8.58
CA ALA A 50 10.50 -0.39 7.58
C ALA A 50 10.18 -0.88 6.17
N SER A 51 10.70 -2.07 5.81
CA SER A 51 10.45 -2.71 4.52
C SER A 51 8.95 -3.00 4.32
N PHE A 52 8.24 -3.41 5.37
CA PHE A 52 6.80 -3.65 5.32
C PHE A 52 6.02 -2.37 4.96
N GLY A 53 6.37 -1.24 5.57
CA GLY A 53 5.79 0.07 5.26
C GLY A 53 6.07 0.49 3.81
N MET A 54 7.30 0.29 3.32
CA MET A 54 7.67 0.63 1.95
C MET A 54 6.94 -0.21 0.90
N VAL A 55 6.83 -1.53 1.13
CA VAL A 55 6.08 -2.41 0.25
C VAL A 55 4.62 -1.98 0.19
N LEU A 56 4.01 -1.62 1.33
CA LEU A 56 2.62 -1.17 1.37
C LEU A 56 2.37 0.10 0.53
N ILE A 57 3.30 1.06 0.56
CA ILE A 57 3.19 2.29 -0.24
C ILE A 57 3.16 1.94 -1.74
N VAL A 58 4.11 1.13 -2.20
CA VAL A 58 4.26 0.78 -3.62
C VAL A 58 3.10 -0.09 -4.10
N THR A 59 2.73 -1.11 -3.32
CA THR A 59 1.66 -2.04 -3.68
C THR A 59 0.30 -1.34 -3.69
N GLN A 60 0.02 -0.43 -2.75
CA GLN A 60 -1.24 0.32 -2.73
C GLN A 60 -1.32 1.36 -3.86
N TYR A 61 -0.19 1.96 -4.25
CA TYR A 61 -0.14 2.83 -5.43
C TYR A 61 -0.41 2.03 -6.72
N ALA A 62 0.29 0.92 -6.91
CA ALA A 62 0.15 0.07 -8.08
C ALA A 62 -1.24 -0.59 -8.18
N SER A 63 -1.84 -0.96 -7.06
CA SER A 63 -3.20 -1.53 -7.04
C SER A 63 -4.24 -0.55 -7.58
N THR A 64 -4.16 0.71 -7.15
CA THR A 64 -5.21 1.70 -7.41
C THR A 64 -5.01 2.42 -8.75
N PHE A 65 -3.78 2.85 -9.05
CA PHE A 65 -3.50 3.65 -10.23
C PHE A 65 -3.03 2.82 -11.44
N ARG A 66 -2.36 1.68 -11.20
CA ARG A 66 -1.95 0.75 -12.27
C ARG A 66 -2.90 -0.42 -12.47
N ARG A 67 -3.90 -0.57 -11.60
CA ARG A 67 -4.90 -1.65 -11.67
C ARG A 67 -4.24 -3.03 -11.66
N ASN A 68 -3.06 -3.14 -11.01
CA ASN A 68 -2.33 -4.40 -10.92
C ASN A 68 -2.98 -5.27 -9.83
N VAL A 69 -3.53 -6.41 -10.26
CA VAL A 69 -4.27 -7.33 -9.38
C VAL A 69 -3.35 -7.99 -8.35
N TYR A 70 -2.12 -8.34 -8.73
CA TYR A 70 -1.14 -8.92 -7.82
C TYR A 70 -0.75 -7.96 -6.69
N CYS A 71 -0.42 -6.71 -7.03
CA CYS A 71 -0.13 -5.67 -6.03
C CYS A 71 -1.33 -5.40 -5.13
N MET A 72 -2.55 -5.48 -5.66
CA MET A 72 -3.77 -5.29 -4.88
C MET A 72 -3.99 -6.43 -3.86
N TRP A 73 -3.78 -7.68 -4.24
CA TRP A 73 -3.83 -8.80 -3.29
C TRP A 73 -2.76 -8.68 -2.21
N LEU A 74 -1.53 -8.31 -2.58
CA LEU A 74 -0.44 -8.07 -1.64
C LEU A 74 -0.78 -6.94 -0.66
N ALA A 75 -1.23 -5.78 -1.15
CA ALA A 75 -1.61 -4.65 -0.31
C ALA A 75 -2.75 -5.03 0.66
N THR A 76 -3.76 -5.75 0.15
CA THR A 76 -4.88 -6.24 0.97
C THR A 76 -4.40 -7.19 2.06
N GLY A 77 -3.54 -8.15 1.72
CA GLY A 77 -2.93 -9.07 2.68
C GLY A 77 -2.14 -8.33 3.77
N GLN A 78 -1.32 -7.33 3.39
CA GLN A 78 -0.59 -6.50 4.34
C GLN A 78 -1.52 -5.70 5.26
N LEU A 79 -2.60 -5.12 4.73
CA LEU A 79 -3.59 -4.39 5.52
C LEU A 79 -4.32 -5.31 6.50
N THR A 80 -4.67 -6.53 6.10
CA THR A 80 -5.28 -7.53 7.00
C THR A 80 -4.30 -7.95 8.10
N LEU A 81 -3.04 -8.20 7.74
CA LEU A 81 -1.99 -8.51 8.72
C LEU A 81 -1.76 -7.36 9.71
N CYS A 82 -1.81 -6.10 9.26
CA CYS A 82 -1.77 -4.92 10.15
C CYS A 82 -2.99 -4.80 11.05
N SER A 83 -4.16 -5.24 10.59
CA SER A 83 -5.41 -5.14 11.33
C SER A 83 -5.43 -6.05 12.56
N ILE A 84 -4.73 -7.20 12.53
CA ILE A 84 -4.64 -8.15 13.66
C ILE A 84 -4.00 -7.51 14.91
N PRO A 85 -2.75 -7.00 14.87
CA PRO A 85 -2.13 -6.39 16.04
C PRO A 85 -2.84 -5.09 16.46
N CYS A 86 -3.39 -4.32 15.52
CA CYS A 86 -4.17 -3.13 15.88
C CYS A 86 -5.48 -3.49 16.61
N GLY A 87 -6.16 -4.57 16.19
CA GLY A 87 -7.33 -5.11 16.87
C GLY A 87 -7.01 -5.61 18.28
N LEU A 88 -5.90 -6.35 18.43
CA LEU A 88 -5.42 -6.79 19.75
C LEU A 88 -5.08 -5.59 20.65
N ALA A 89 -4.41 -4.57 20.13
CA ALA A 89 -4.07 -3.36 20.88
C ALA A 89 -5.33 -2.63 21.38
N LEU A 90 -6.41 -2.58 20.60
CA LEU A 90 -7.69 -2.01 21.04
C LEU A 90 -8.34 -2.80 22.18
N ILE A 91 -8.29 -4.14 22.12
CA ILE A 91 -8.83 -4.99 23.20
C ILE A 91 -8.11 -4.73 24.52
N VAL A 92 -6.80 -4.45 24.47
CA VAL A 92 -5.97 -4.13 25.65
C VAL A 92 -6.12 -2.66 26.09
N GLY A 93 -6.95 -1.86 25.41
CA GLY A 93 -7.24 -0.47 25.78
C GLY A 93 -6.42 0.59 25.01
N GLY A 94 -5.69 0.20 23.97
CA GLY A 94 -4.92 1.10 23.11
C GLY A 94 -5.79 1.84 22.10
N CYS A 95 -6.45 2.93 22.51
CA CYS A 95 -7.30 3.74 21.63
C CYS A 95 -6.58 4.28 20.38
N VAL A 96 -5.26 4.45 20.44
CA VAL A 96 -4.42 4.94 19.33
C VAL A 96 -4.45 3.98 18.13
N ALA A 97 -4.70 2.68 18.35
CA ALA A 97 -4.79 1.69 17.29
C ALA A 97 -6.11 1.73 16.49
N ALA A 98 -7.11 2.51 16.93
CA ALA A 98 -8.40 2.64 16.23
C ALA A 98 -8.25 3.23 14.82
N ILE A 99 -7.42 4.27 14.69
CA ILE A 99 -7.22 4.98 13.43
C ILE A 99 -6.56 4.09 12.37
N PRO A 100 -5.38 3.47 12.62
CA PRO A 100 -4.77 2.59 11.63
C PRO A 100 -5.62 1.35 11.35
N LEU A 101 -6.37 0.84 12.34
CA LEU A 101 -7.31 -0.25 12.11
C LEU A 101 -8.44 0.14 11.16
N PHE A 102 -9.04 1.31 11.36
CA PHE A 102 -10.11 1.82 10.51
C PHE A 102 -9.61 2.02 9.07
N ILE A 103 -8.46 2.68 8.90
CA ILE A 103 -7.86 2.89 7.58
C ILE A 103 -7.57 1.54 6.91
N SER A 104 -6.95 0.60 7.64
CA SER A 104 -6.58 -0.71 7.08
C SER A 104 -7.81 -1.55 6.71
N GLY A 105 -8.80 -1.62 7.60
CA GLY A 105 -10.02 -2.39 7.38
C GLY A 105 -10.86 -1.83 6.22
N THR A 106 -11.09 -0.52 6.19
CA THR A 106 -11.85 0.11 5.11
C THR A 106 -11.11 0.00 3.78
N THR A 107 -9.79 0.21 3.74
CA THR A 107 -9.02 0.09 2.49
C THR A 107 -8.97 -1.35 2.00
N ALA A 108 -8.85 -2.35 2.88
CA ALA A 108 -8.90 -3.75 2.49
C ALA A 108 -10.25 -4.12 1.83
N LEU A 109 -11.38 -3.64 2.39
CA LEU A 109 -12.70 -3.84 1.78
C LEU A 109 -12.79 -3.16 0.41
N LEU A 110 -12.32 -1.91 0.29
CA LEU A 110 -12.33 -1.19 -0.98
C LEU A 110 -11.44 -1.84 -2.03
N ASN A 111 -10.28 -2.35 -1.65
CA ASN A 111 -9.40 -3.11 -2.54
C ASN A 111 -10.07 -4.41 -3.01
N LEU A 112 -10.82 -5.11 -2.16
CA LEU A 112 -11.59 -6.29 -2.56
C LEU A 112 -12.67 -5.95 -3.59
N TYR A 113 -13.45 -4.89 -3.36
CA TYR A 113 -14.47 -4.44 -4.32
C TYR A 113 -13.85 -4.00 -5.65
N TRP A 114 -12.77 -3.21 -5.59
CA TRP A 114 -12.04 -2.79 -6.78
C TRP A 114 -11.45 -3.97 -7.55
N GLY A 115 -10.94 -4.96 -6.83
CA GLY A 115 -10.38 -6.17 -7.39
C GLY A 115 -11.34 -6.98 -8.22
N ILE A 116 -12.55 -7.16 -7.73
CA ILE A 116 -13.60 -7.87 -8.46
C ILE A 116 -13.88 -7.14 -9.78
N SER A 117 -14.02 -5.81 -9.77
CA SER A 117 -14.20 -5.01 -10.99
C SER A 117 -13.02 -5.13 -11.96
N VAL A 118 -11.78 -5.04 -11.47
CA VAL A 118 -10.59 -5.15 -12.33
C VAL A 118 -10.43 -6.53 -12.94
N VAL A 119 -10.71 -7.59 -12.18
CA VAL A 119 -10.66 -8.99 -12.66
C VAL A 119 -11.77 -9.24 -13.69
N GLU A 120 -12.98 -8.74 -13.44
CA GLU A 120 -14.09 -8.86 -14.38
C GLU A 120 -13.76 -8.17 -15.71
N GLN A 121 -13.12 -7.00 -15.67
CA GLN A 121 -12.70 -6.28 -16.88
C GLN A 121 -11.60 -7.01 -17.67
N HIS A 122 -10.64 -7.65 -16.99
CA HIS A 122 -9.63 -8.49 -17.65
C HIS A 122 -10.23 -9.73 -18.31
N SER A 123 -11.35 -10.26 -17.82
CA SER A 123 -12.00 -11.44 -18.40
C SER A 123 -12.75 -11.15 -19.70
N ILE A 124 -13.20 -9.91 -19.90
CA ILE A 124 -14.03 -9.49 -21.05
C ILE A 124 -13.18 -9.07 -22.25
N ILE A 125 -11.96 -8.58 -22.01
CA ILE A 125 -11.02 -8.16 -23.04
C ILE A 125 -9.70 -8.89 -22.79
N PRO A 126 -9.35 -9.93 -23.58
CA PRO A 126 -8.01 -10.50 -23.50
C PRO A 126 -7.03 -9.41 -23.95
N ASP A 127 -6.18 -8.98 -23.02
CA ASP A 127 -5.19 -7.92 -23.27
C ASP A 127 -4.25 -8.31 -24.40
N ASP A 128 -4.44 -7.70 -25.57
CA ASP A 128 -3.44 -7.59 -26.63
C ASP A 128 -2.47 -6.41 -26.35
N GLN A 129 -2.53 -5.83 -25.15
CA GLN A 129 -1.58 -4.83 -24.65
C GLN A 129 -0.64 -5.48 -23.65
N SER A 130 0.60 -5.64 -24.11
CA SER A 130 1.81 -5.87 -23.33
C SER A 130 1.66 -5.49 -21.84
N PRO A 131 1.77 -6.48 -20.94
CA PRO A 131 1.22 -6.47 -19.59
C PRO A 131 2.06 -5.60 -18.66
N GLU A 132 1.44 -4.99 -17.65
CA GLU A 132 2.01 -4.79 -16.30
C GLU A 132 3.44 -4.24 -16.17
N GLN A 133 3.99 -3.53 -17.17
CA GLN A 133 5.34 -2.98 -17.06
C GLN A 133 5.31 -1.75 -16.15
N ILE A 134 5.79 -1.94 -14.92
CA ILE A 134 6.10 -0.85 -13.99
C ILE A 134 7.08 0.08 -14.72
N SER A 135 6.67 1.33 -14.90
CA SER A 135 7.48 2.30 -15.63
C SER A 135 8.76 2.58 -14.85
N LEU A 136 9.87 2.79 -15.56
CA LEU A 136 11.16 3.16 -14.96
C LEU A 136 11.04 4.44 -14.11
N ILE A 137 10.12 5.34 -14.48
CA ILE A 137 9.76 6.54 -13.72
C ILE A 137 9.13 6.19 -12.37
N GLU A 138 8.32 5.13 -12.29
CA GLU A 138 7.69 4.70 -11.03
C GLU A 138 8.67 3.99 -10.11
N ILE A 139 9.62 3.25 -10.67
CA ILE A 139 10.75 2.72 -9.90
C ILE A 139 11.55 3.89 -9.31
N PHE A 140 11.84 4.92 -10.12
CA PHE A 140 12.49 6.13 -9.62
C PHE A 140 11.66 6.89 -8.59
N LEU A 141 10.34 6.97 -8.76
CA LEU A 141 9.45 7.62 -7.78
C LEU A 141 9.41 6.83 -6.48
N ALA A 142 9.36 5.49 -6.54
CA ALA A 142 9.44 4.63 -5.37
C ALA A 142 10.80 4.82 -4.66
N ILE A 143 11.91 4.82 -5.39
CA ILE A 143 13.25 5.11 -4.86
C ILE A 143 13.32 6.53 -4.28
N LEU A 144 12.68 7.52 -4.91
CA LEU A 144 12.63 8.90 -4.43
C LEU A 144 11.86 8.99 -3.12
N ILE A 145 10.73 8.29 -2.97
CA ILE A 145 9.98 8.19 -1.72
C ILE A 145 10.85 7.51 -0.66
N VAL A 146 11.54 6.42 -1.00
CA VAL A 146 12.50 5.75 -0.10
C VAL A 146 13.57 6.74 0.37
N ALA A 147 14.18 7.48 -0.55
CA ALA A 147 15.23 8.46 -0.27
C ALA A 147 14.72 9.65 0.56
N LEU A 148 13.49 10.14 0.29
CA LEU A 148 12.83 11.20 1.04
C LEU A 148 12.43 10.78 2.45
N ILE A 149 12.24 9.48 2.71
CA ILE A 149 12.01 8.97 4.07
C ILE A 149 13.34 8.73 4.78
N LEU A 150 14.33 8.15 4.10
CA LEU A 150 15.68 7.93 4.63
C LEU A 150 16.39 9.23 4.99
N GLY A 151 16.20 10.31 4.20
CA GLY A 151 16.83 11.62 4.44
C GLY A 151 16.51 12.19 5.83
N PRO A 152 15.24 12.48 6.16
CA PRO A 152 14.82 12.89 7.50
C PRO A 152 15.11 11.83 8.56
N ALA A 153 15.01 10.54 8.23
CA ALA A 153 15.35 9.47 9.18
C ALA A 153 16.81 9.57 9.64
N THR A 154 17.77 9.91 8.76
CA THR A 154 19.19 10.09 9.13
C THR A 154 19.43 11.18 10.18
N VAL A 155 18.51 12.14 10.35
CA VAL A 155 18.59 13.14 11.43
C VAL A 155 18.43 12.49 12.81
N PHE A 156 17.68 11.38 12.91
CA PHE A 156 17.54 10.61 14.15
C PHE A 156 18.71 9.64 14.42
N TYR A 157 19.66 9.51 13.48
CA TYR A 157 20.87 8.68 13.63
C TYR A 157 22.12 9.49 14.03
N ARG A 158 22.00 10.81 14.24
CA ARG A 158 23.01 11.64 14.93
C ARG A 158 22.69 11.73 16.41
#